data_AF-A0A1M6EBS3-F1
#
_entry.id   AF-A0A1M6EBS3-F1
#
_cell.length_a   1.000
_cell.length_b   1.000
_cell.length_c   1.000
_cell.angle_alpha   90.00
_cell.angle_beta   90.00
_cell.angle_gamma   90.00
#
_symmetry.space_group_name_H-M   'P 1'
#
loop_
_entity.id
_entity.type
_entity.pdbx_description
1 polymer ?
#
loop_
_entity_poly.entity_id
_entity_poly.type
_entity_poly.pdbx_seq_one_letter_code
_entity_poly.pdbx_strand_id
1 'polypeptide(L)'
;MQIYNEKLMKGTKKLSKETLSKSMDTVDKLTHPSKRISRMGSIVGGTVGAGLILIGTTWLLSGRSMKGMGSLVAGIATVASNSINMKKNKKID
;
A
#
# COMPACT_ATOMS: atom_id res chain seq x y z
N MET A 1 4.26 23.86 43.67
CA MET A 1 4.10 23.85 42.18
C MET A 1 5.00 22.84 41.46
N GLN A 2 6.28 22.68 41.81
CA GLN A 2 7.22 21.85 41.03
C GLN A 2 6.81 20.38 40.86
N ILE A 3 6.22 19.75 41.89
CA ILE A 3 5.78 18.34 41.86
C ILE A 3 4.65 18.10 40.85
N TYR A 4 3.77 19.08 40.64
CA TYR A 4 2.68 19.00 39.65
C TYR A 4 3.22 19.03 38.22
N ASN A 5 4.19 19.91 37.95
CA ASN A 5 4.83 20.01 36.64
C ASN A 5 5.64 18.74 36.32
N GLU A 6 6.31 18.15 37.32
CA GLU A 6 7.01 16.88 37.15
C GLU A 6 6.08 15.71 36.83
N LYS A 7 4.91 15.64 37.51
CA LYS A 7 3.89 14.61 37.22
C LYS A 7 3.29 14.79 35.82
N LEU A 8 2.99 16.02 35.42
CA LEU A 8 2.50 16.34 34.08
C LEU A 8 3.53 15.96 33.00
N MET A 9 4.79 16.29 33.21
CA MET A 9 5.88 15.98 32.28
C MET A 9 6.15 14.46 32.19
N LYS A 10 6.08 13.73 33.31
CA LYS A 10 6.18 12.27 33.32
C LYS A 10 4.99 11.61 32.61
N GLY A 11 3.77 12.12 32.83
CA GLY A 11 2.55 11.67 32.15
C GLY A 11 2.62 11.87 30.63
N THR A 12 2.98 13.07 30.18
CA THR A 12 3.16 13.37 28.74
C THR A 12 4.29 12.56 28.13
N LYS A 13 5.42 12.38 28.82
CA LYS A 13 6.53 11.54 28.33
C LYS A 13 6.12 10.08 28.19
N LYS A 14 5.32 9.55 29.13
CA LYS A 14 4.79 8.18 29.05
C LYS A 14 3.82 8.03 27.90
N LEU A 15 2.86 8.95 27.78
CA LEU A 15 1.87 8.95 26.69
C LEU A 15 2.52 9.07 25.32
N SER A 16 3.51 9.96 25.18
CA SER A 16 4.28 10.13 23.95
C SER A 16 5.06 8.86 23.60
N LYS A 17 5.72 8.22 24.58
CA LYS A 17 6.39 6.92 24.38
C LYS A 17 5.42 5.81 23.96
N GLU A 18 4.25 5.70 24.58
CA GLU A 18 3.24 4.70 24.22
C GLU A 18 2.64 4.95 22.83
N THR A 19 2.43 6.21 22.46
CA THR A 19 1.96 6.58 21.12
C THR A 19 3.00 6.26 20.07
N LEU A 20 4.27 6.56 20.37
CA LEU A 20 5.39 6.33 19.47
C LEU A 20 5.65 4.82 19.30
N SER A 21 5.58 4.03 20.37
CA SER A 21 5.72 2.57 20.27
C SER A 21 4.56 1.93 19.50
N LYS A 22 3.31 2.36 19.72
CA LYS A 22 2.16 1.89 18.92
C LYS A 22 2.30 2.22 17.44
N SER A 23 2.78 3.42 17.14
CA SER A 23 3.00 3.86 15.76
C SER A 23 4.11 3.02 15.11
N MET A 24 5.22 2.79 15.80
CA MET A 24 6.31 1.94 15.30
C MET A 24 5.86 0.48 15.09
N ASP A 25 5.10 -0.10 16.02
CA ASP A 25 4.57 -1.47 15.89
C ASP A 25 3.60 -1.60 14.69
N THR A 26 2.81 -0.56 14.42
CA THR A 26 1.95 -0.50 13.24
C THR A 26 2.76 -0.45 11.95
N VAL A 27 3.81 0.39 11.91
CA VAL A 27 4.70 0.50 10.76
C VAL A 27 5.45 -0.80 10.51
N ASP A 28 5.92 -1.47 11.56
CA ASP A 28 6.62 -2.76 11.43
C ASP A 28 5.72 -3.83 10.81
N LYS A 29 4.48 -3.94 11.29
CA LYS A 29 3.46 -4.85 10.73
C LYS A 29 3.12 -4.55 9.26
N LEU A 30 3.13 -3.27 8.87
CA LEU A 30 2.89 -2.85 7.48
C LEU A 30 4.09 -3.09 6.57
N THR A 31 5.31 -2.96 7.11
CA THR A 31 6.57 -3.16 6.36
C THR A 31 6.87 -4.65 6.18
N HIS A 32 6.44 -5.48 7.13
CA HIS A 32 6.55 -6.93 7.10
C HIS A 32 5.16 -7.59 7.03
N PRO A 33 4.40 -7.37 5.94
CA PRO A 33 3.05 -7.90 5.85
C PRO A 33 3.08 -9.43 5.78
N SER A 34 2.09 -10.07 6.40
CA SER A 34 1.93 -11.52 6.29
C SER A 34 1.73 -11.94 4.83
N LYS A 35 2.20 -13.16 4.48
CA LYS A 35 2.05 -13.74 3.12
C LYS A 35 0.60 -13.66 2.60
N ARG A 36 -0.40 -13.84 3.48
CA ARG A 36 -1.83 -13.74 3.13
C ARG A 36 -2.23 -12.33 2.72
N ILE A 37 -1.86 -11.32 3.50
CA ILE A 37 -2.18 -9.91 3.21
C ILE A 37 -1.52 -9.47 1.91
N SER A 38 -0.24 -9.85 1.72
CA SER A 38 0.49 -9.53 0.50
C SER A 38 -0.14 -10.18 -0.75
N ARG A 39 -0.62 -11.44 -0.65
CA ARG A 39 -1.37 -12.09 -1.74
C ARG A 39 -2.68 -11.38 -2.05
N MET A 40 -3.47 -11.01 -1.05
CA MET A 40 -4.72 -10.28 -1.28
C MET A 40 -4.45 -8.92 -1.94
N GLY A 41 -3.43 -8.19 -1.49
CA GLY A 41 -2.99 -6.95 -2.11
C GLY A 41 -2.64 -7.12 -3.59
N SER A 42 -1.92 -8.19 -3.95
CA SER A 42 -1.59 -8.48 -5.35
C SER A 42 -2.78 -8.90 -6.19
N ILE A 43 -3.77 -9.60 -5.63
CA ILE A 43 -5.02 -9.94 -6.33
C ILE A 43 -5.81 -8.68 -6.64
N VAL A 44 -6.03 -7.81 -5.64
CA VAL A 44 -6.76 -6.55 -5.82
C VAL A 44 -6.02 -5.61 -6.77
N GLY A 45 -4.70 -5.49 -6.62
CA GLY A 45 -3.87 -4.70 -7.53
C GLY A 45 -3.94 -5.24 -8.97
N GLY A 46 -3.97 -6.57 -9.15
CA GLY A 46 -4.13 -7.21 -10.45
C GLY A 46 -5.49 -6.93 -11.10
N THR A 47 -6.58 -6.99 -10.34
CA THR A 47 -7.94 -6.69 -10.87
C THR A 47 -8.08 -5.23 -11.25
N VAL A 48 -7.56 -4.31 -10.45
CA VAL A 48 -7.53 -2.87 -10.78
C VAL A 48 -6.69 -2.61 -12.03
N GLY A 49 -5.52 -3.23 -12.13
CA GLY A 49 -4.66 -3.13 -13.31
C GLY A 49 -5.33 -3.66 -14.58
N ALA A 50 -6.03 -4.80 -14.51
CA ALA A 50 -6.81 -5.34 -15.63
C ALA A 50 -7.95 -4.40 -16.04
N GLY A 51 -8.65 -3.80 -15.08
CA GLY A 51 -9.68 -2.78 -15.34
C GLY A 51 -9.14 -1.56 -16.07
N LEU A 52 -7.97 -1.05 -15.66
CA LEU A 52 -7.29 0.07 -16.33
C LEU A 52 -6.90 -0.25 -17.77
N ILE A 53 -6.50 -1.49 -18.06
CA ILE A 53 -6.21 -1.95 -19.43
C ILE A 53 -7.48 -1.95 -20.28
N LEU A 54 -8.59 -2.48 -19.77
CA LEU A 54 -9.87 -2.49 -20.48
C LEU A 54 -10.37 -1.07 -20.78
N ILE A 55 -10.34 -0.18 -19.78
CA ILE A 55 -10.74 1.23 -19.94
C ILE A 55 -9.83 1.93 -20.95
N GLY A 56 -8.52 1.75 -20.84
CA GLY A 56 -7.56 2.35 -21.78
C GLY A 56 -7.76 1.86 -23.21
N THR A 57 -8.09 0.58 -23.39
CA THR A 57 -8.41 -0.01 -24.71
C THR A 57 -9.69 0.60 -25.28
N THR A 58 -10.76 0.71 -24.50
CA THR A 58 -12.02 1.34 -24.96
C THR A 58 -11.85 2.81 -25.31
N TRP A 59 -11.01 3.56 -24.57
CA TRP A 59 -10.67 4.94 -24.90
C TRP A 59 -9.83 5.08 -26.17
N LEU A 60 -8.90 4.16 -26.43
CA LEU A 60 -8.18 4.13 -27.71
C LEU A 60 -9.15 3.90 -28.89
N LEU A 61 -10.06 2.94 -28.75
CA LEU A 61 -11.08 2.64 -29.77
C LEU A 61 -12.05 3.82 -30.00
N SER A 62 -12.29 4.64 -28.98
CA SER A 62 -13.11 5.85 -29.08
C SER A 62 -12.36 7.09 -29.60
N GLY A 63 -11.13 6.92 -30.09
CA GLY A 63 -10.31 8.02 -30.64
C GLY A 63 -9.68 8.95 -29.60
N ARG A 64 -9.79 8.65 -28.30
CA ARG A 64 -9.18 9.43 -27.20
C ARG A 64 -7.78 8.91 -26.88
N SER A 65 -6.90 8.93 -27.87
CA SER A 65 -5.62 8.21 -27.85
C SER A 65 -4.72 8.58 -26.67
N MET A 66 -4.65 9.86 -26.29
CA MET A 66 -3.80 10.32 -25.20
C MET A 66 -4.25 9.79 -23.82
N LYS A 67 -5.57 9.75 -23.56
CA LYS A 67 -6.13 9.19 -22.32
C LYS A 67 -6.06 7.66 -22.33
N GLY A 68 -6.29 7.04 -23.49
CA GLY A 68 -6.21 5.59 -23.67
C GLY A 68 -4.81 5.05 -23.42
N MET A 69 -3.78 5.67 -23.99
CA MET A 69 -2.38 5.29 -23.75
C MET A 69 -1.95 5.47 -22.30
N GLY A 70 -2.34 6.58 -21.65
CA GLY A 70 -2.04 6.79 -20.23
C GLY A 70 -2.63 5.70 -19.33
N SER A 71 -3.90 5.33 -19.55
CA SER A 71 -4.57 4.27 -18.80
C SER A 71 -3.95 2.89 -19.06
N LEU A 72 -3.54 2.60 -20.30
CA LEU A 72 -2.88 1.34 -20.65
C LEU A 72 -1.51 1.18 -20.01
N VAL A 73 -0.66 2.20 -20.08
CA VAL A 73 0.67 2.17 -19.46
C VAL A 73 0.54 1.99 -17.95
N ALA A 74 -0.37 2.73 -17.31
CA ALA A 74 -0.65 2.58 -15.89
C ALA A 74 -1.18 1.17 -15.53
N GLY A 75 -2.10 0.64 -16.34
CA GLY A 75 -2.65 -0.70 -16.16
C GLY A 75 -1.59 -1.80 -16.30
N ILE A 76 -0.77 -1.75 -17.35
CA ILE A 76 0.32 -2.71 -17.59
C ILE A 76 1.35 -2.66 -16.45
N ALA A 77 1.79 -1.47 -16.05
CA ALA A 77 2.75 -1.31 -14.96
C ALA A 77 2.19 -1.89 -13.64
N THR A 78 0.91 -1.67 -13.37
CA THR A 78 0.22 -2.20 -12.18
C THR A 78 0.13 -3.72 -12.22
N VAL A 79 -0.28 -4.32 -13.33
CA VAL A 79 -0.35 -5.79 -13.48
C VAL A 79 1.03 -6.42 -13.39
N ALA A 80 2.04 -5.82 -14.02
CA ALA A 80 3.40 -6.33 -14.01
C ALA A 80 4.00 -6.30 -12.59
N SER A 81 3.87 -5.17 -11.88
CA SER A 81 4.35 -5.03 -10.50
C SER A 81 3.71 -6.05 -9.57
N ASN A 82 2.39 -6.19 -9.63
CA ASN A 82 1.66 -7.16 -8.80
C ASN A 82 1.99 -8.62 -9.17
N SER A 83 2.20 -8.92 -10.45
CA SER A 83 2.60 -10.26 -10.90
C SER A 83 4.00 -10.64 -10.42
N ILE A 84 4.95 -9.70 -10.44
CA ILE A 84 6.31 -9.92 -9.91
C ILE A 84 6.25 -10.16 -8.40
N ASN A 85 5.49 -9.34 -7.67
CA ASN A 85 5.31 -9.49 -6.22
C ASN A 85 4.68 -10.85 -5.86
N MET A 86 3.66 -11.27 -6.63
CA MET A 86 3.01 -12.56 -6.43
C MET A 86 3.94 -13.74 -6.75
N LYS A 87 4.77 -13.65 -7.80
CA LYS A 87 5.82 -14.64 -8.11
C LYS A 87 6.87 -14.73 -6.99
N LYS A 88 7.31 -13.61 -6.43
CA LYS A 88 8.27 -13.58 -5.31
C LYS A 88 7.69 -14.27 -4.08
N ASN A 89 6.42 -14.02 -3.75
CA ASN A 89 5.73 -14.69 -2.64
C ASN A 89 5.42 -16.17 -2.89
N LYS A 90 5.37 -16.63 -4.15
CA LYS A 90 5.15 -18.05 -4.49
C LYS A 90 6.45 -18.86 -4.49
N LYS A 91 7.61 -18.21 -4.68
CA LYS A 91 8.94 -18.85 -4.68
C LYS A 91 9.54 -19.10 -3.29
N ILE A 92 8.90 -18.58 -2.24
CA ILE A 92 9.31 -18.70 -0.82
C ILE A 92 8.40 -19.71 -0.08
N ASP A 93 7.60 -20.47 -0.82
CA ASP A 93 6.94 -21.71 -0.39
C ASP A 93 7.66 -22.89 -1.07
#